data_AF-A0A1F9PRX3-F1
#
_entry.id   AF-A0A1F9PRX3-F1
#
_cell.length_a   1.000
_cell.length_b   1.000
_cell.length_c   1.000
_cell.angle_alpha   90.00
_cell.angle_beta   90.00
_cell.angle_gamma   90.00
#
_symmetry.space_group_name_H-M   'P 1'
#
loop_
_entity.id
_entity.type
_entity.pdbx_description
1 polymer ?
#
loop_
_entity_poly.entity_id
_entity_poly.type
_entity_poly.pdbx_seq_one_letter_code
_entity_poly.pdbx_strand_id
1 'polypeptide(L)'
;MLAGTAVAAPPLAGELKGQIRWQGEVVLGGPVTVAPTAVLTIAPGTTVRASSVEALLAVQGVLIATGSTRQPIVFAAPPGWKGIDFSEAREGSRFAFVRFDGAQTAISTIATSFPVSNATFRNCGTAIKLVREASLRIEDCLFEGNEIGIANEMKSSPQIRRNRFVGHKNTAILVSHNSTGPIEGNTFERNKQGIGVLQKYGDRIVGNRFVGNEVGIFCNQTQNTPRMAENVFDGNQIGLVNFSFSYPLVENSTFSGNDIGVRNDQYGSPKLTHNTFRGNKTAIYNYRKSNPEIERNLVENNDLALFCDYSSYPVVKNNNFLGNKMGVELGIYQSADWEKRSGSKGFIQETAAARKSQNPLIAKIPTTFNDYVDVGGNWWGVDTALLADGKGKNLKIFYDRKDKPKVTYEGFGPDSYVLDEVRYTPWLKSPVKDVGPGKGR
;
A
#
# COMPACT_ATOMS: atom_id res chain seq x y z
N MET A 1 52.62 -6.94 -35.69
CA MET A 1 51.71 -7.28 -34.58
C MET A 1 50.36 -7.61 -35.19
N LEU A 2 49.99 -8.88 -35.22
CA LEU A 2 48.67 -9.33 -35.70
C LEU A 2 47.64 -9.00 -34.63
N ALA A 3 46.68 -8.14 -34.96
CA ALA A 3 45.49 -7.91 -34.15
C ALA A 3 44.67 -9.21 -34.15
N GLY A 4 44.68 -9.92 -33.03
CA GLY A 4 43.80 -11.07 -32.83
C GLY A 4 42.36 -10.59 -32.84
N THR A 5 41.62 -10.92 -33.90
CA THR A 5 40.16 -10.82 -33.93
C THR A 5 39.59 -11.69 -32.83
N ALA A 6 39.04 -11.09 -31.78
CA ALA A 6 38.32 -11.82 -30.75
C ALA A 6 37.11 -12.51 -31.40
N VAL A 7 37.15 -13.84 -31.49
CA VAL A 7 36.01 -14.64 -31.92
C VAL A 7 34.96 -14.54 -30.81
N ALA A 8 33.84 -13.89 -31.10
CA ALA A 8 32.72 -13.84 -30.17
C ALA A 8 32.26 -15.27 -29.87
N ALA A 9 32.10 -15.60 -28.58
CA ALA A 9 31.59 -16.91 -28.18
C ALA A 9 30.18 -17.11 -28.78
N PRO A 10 29.84 -18.33 -29.26
CA PRO A 10 28.54 -18.59 -29.85
C PRO A 10 27.42 -18.34 -28.83
N PRO A 11 26.24 -17.83 -29.27
CA PRO A 11 25.10 -17.64 -28.37
C PRO A 11 24.70 -18.95 -27.67
N LEU A 12 24.50 -18.88 -26.35
CA LEU A 12 24.14 -20.01 -25.51
C LEU A 12 22.65 -20.35 -25.63
N ALA A 13 22.35 -21.63 -25.73
CA ALA A 13 21.01 -22.20 -25.63
C ALA A 13 21.11 -23.63 -25.08
N GLY A 14 20.03 -24.14 -24.48
CA GLY A 14 19.94 -25.50 -23.96
C GLY A 14 20.34 -25.64 -22.50
N GLU A 15 20.76 -26.84 -22.11
CA GLU A 15 20.90 -27.23 -20.71
C GLU A 15 22.36 -27.11 -20.22
N LEU A 16 22.56 -26.46 -19.08
CA LEU A 16 23.84 -26.37 -18.35
C LEU A 16 23.92 -27.45 -17.28
N LYS A 17 25.02 -28.21 -17.26
CA LYS A 17 25.27 -29.33 -16.32
C LYS A 17 26.61 -29.15 -15.60
N GLY A 18 26.67 -29.58 -14.34
CA GLY A 18 27.89 -29.52 -13.52
C GLY A 18 28.17 -28.12 -12.97
N GLN A 19 29.45 -27.74 -12.88
CA GLN A 19 29.90 -26.44 -12.42
C GLN A 19 30.22 -25.55 -13.62
N ILE A 20 29.49 -24.45 -13.80
CA ILE A 20 29.63 -23.54 -14.93
C ILE A 20 30.03 -22.16 -14.40
N ARG A 21 30.99 -21.53 -15.07
CA ARG A 21 31.37 -20.15 -14.79
C ARG A 21 31.19 -19.28 -16.03
N TRP A 22 30.42 -18.22 -15.89
CA TRP A 22 30.24 -17.18 -16.89
C TRP A 22 31.12 -15.96 -16.54
N GLN A 23 31.80 -15.41 -17.54
CA GLN A 23 32.68 -14.25 -17.39
C GLN A 23 32.74 -13.44 -18.68
N GLY A 24 32.82 -12.11 -18.55
CA GLY A 24 32.93 -11.20 -19.70
C GLY A 24 31.57 -10.94 -20.35
N GLU A 25 31.46 -11.17 -21.65
CA GLU A 25 30.19 -11.05 -22.37
C GLU A 25 29.61 -12.44 -22.64
N VAL A 26 28.37 -12.66 -22.21
CA VAL A 26 27.65 -13.92 -22.41
C VAL A 26 26.37 -13.64 -23.16
N VAL A 27 26.20 -14.21 -24.35
CA VAL A 27 24.98 -14.03 -25.15
C VAL A 27 24.07 -15.24 -24.97
N LEU A 28 22.81 -15.02 -24.59
CA LEU A 28 21.74 -16.00 -24.59
C LEU A 28 21.09 -15.97 -25.98
N GLY A 29 21.34 -17.00 -26.79
CA GLY A 29 20.77 -17.19 -28.12
C GLY A 29 19.34 -17.72 -28.11
N GLY A 30 18.94 -18.34 -26.99
CA GLY A 30 17.62 -18.89 -26.75
C GLY A 30 17.45 -19.25 -25.28
N PRO A 31 16.45 -20.06 -24.91
CA PRO A 31 16.29 -20.55 -23.56
C PRO A 31 17.52 -21.32 -23.08
N VAL A 32 18.00 -20.99 -21.87
CA VAL A 32 19.09 -21.69 -21.18
C VAL A 32 18.56 -22.22 -19.85
N THR A 33 18.81 -23.48 -19.54
CA THR A 33 18.36 -24.12 -18.29
C THR A 33 19.56 -24.50 -17.42
N VAL A 34 19.62 -24.00 -16.19
CA VAL A 34 20.53 -24.52 -15.15
C VAL A 34 19.87 -25.75 -14.54
N ALA A 35 20.35 -26.94 -14.91
CA ALA A 35 19.80 -28.23 -14.49
C ALA A 35 19.81 -28.39 -12.94
N PRO A 36 18.99 -29.29 -12.36
CA PRO A 36 18.83 -29.40 -10.89
C PRO A 36 20.13 -29.60 -10.10
N THR A 37 21.11 -30.31 -10.66
CA THR A 37 22.42 -30.56 -10.01
C THR A 37 23.48 -29.54 -10.39
N ALA A 38 23.20 -28.65 -11.35
CA ALA A 38 24.14 -27.67 -11.84
C ALA A 38 24.29 -26.48 -10.90
N VAL A 39 25.44 -25.82 -11.01
CA VAL A 39 25.73 -24.54 -10.38
C VAL A 39 26.29 -23.62 -11.45
N LEU A 40 25.57 -22.53 -11.71
CA LEU A 40 26.03 -21.45 -12.57
C LEU A 40 26.55 -20.31 -11.70
N THR A 41 27.83 -19.97 -11.85
CA THR A 41 28.45 -18.80 -11.21
C THR A 41 28.74 -17.74 -12.26
N ILE A 42 28.19 -16.54 -12.08
CA ILE A 42 28.45 -15.38 -12.93
C ILE A 42 29.48 -14.49 -12.23
N ALA A 43 30.64 -14.27 -12.87
CA ALA A 43 31.71 -13.48 -12.31
C ALA A 43 31.36 -11.97 -12.27
N PRO A 44 31.91 -11.19 -11.32
CA PRO A 44 31.78 -9.73 -11.31
C PRO A 44 32.14 -9.08 -12.65
N GLY A 45 31.42 -8.03 -13.03
CA GLY A 45 31.63 -7.29 -14.29
C GLY A 45 31.12 -8.00 -15.54
N THR A 46 30.51 -9.18 -15.41
CA THR A 46 29.92 -9.90 -16.55
C THR A 46 28.67 -9.20 -17.06
N THR A 47 28.54 -9.10 -18.39
CA THR A 47 27.31 -8.70 -19.07
C THR A 47 26.66 -9.92 -19.70
N VAL A 48 25.45 -10.27 -19.25
CA VAL A 48 24.62 -11.31 -19.86
C VAL A 48 23.64 -10.64 -20.81
N ARG A 49 23.74 -10.93 -22.10
CA ARG A 49 22.90 -10.37 -23.16
C ARG A 49 21.86 -11.33 -23.65
N ALA A 50 20.58 -10.98 -23.59
CA ALA A 50 19.54 -11.71 -24.31
C ALA A 50 19.52 -11.28 -25.79
N SER A 51 19.56 -12.23 -26.72
CA SER A 51 19.50 -11.94 -28.16
C SER A 51 18.10 -11.58 -28.66
N SER A 52 17.06 -11.97 -27.93
CA SER A 52 15.66 -11.74 -28.27
C SER A 52 14.78 -11.66 -27.02
N VAL A 53 13.54 -11.20 -27.19
CA VAL A 53 12.55 -11.17 -26.10
C VAL A 53 12.15 -12.58 -25.61
N GLU A 54 12.38 -13.61 -26.43
CA GLU A 54 12.07 -15.00 -26.09
C GLU A 54 13.14 -15.67 -25.21
N ALA A 55 14.32 -15.04 -25.07
CA ALA A 55 15.39 -15.56 -24.23
C ALA A 55 14.95 -15.65 -22.77
N LEU A 56 15.32 -16.76 -22.13
CA LEU A 56 14.95 -17.12 -20.76
C LEU A 56 16.13 -17.83 -20.11
N LEU A 57 16.45 -17.47 -18.87
CA LEU A 57 17.32 -18.27 -18.02
C LEU A 57 16.46 -19.03 -16.99
N ALA A 58 16.16 -20.29 -17.27
CA ALA A 58 15.45 -21.17 -16.36
C ALA A 58 16.44 -21.77 -15.35
N VAL A 59 16.09 -21.79 -14.06
CA VAL A 59 16.96 -22.25 -12.99
C VAL A 59 16.24 -23.28 -12.12
N GLN A 60 16.73 -24.51 -12.17
CA GLN A 60 16.37 -25.62 -11.26
C GLN A 60 17.54 -25.99 -10.35
N GLY A 61 18.78 -25.70 -10.77
CA GLY A 61 19.97 -25.81 -9.95
C GLY A 61 20.23 -24.56 -9.12
N VAL A 62 21.49 -24.13 -9.09
CA VAL A 62 21.93 -22.96 -8.32
C VAL A 62 22.46 -21.88 -9.25
N LEU A 63 22.06 -20.63 -9.03
CA LEU A 63 22.58 -19.45 -9.73
C LEU A 63 23.20 -18.46 -8.74
N ILE A 64 24.51 -18.23 -8.87
CA ILE A 64 25.29 -17.31 -8.06
C ILE A 64 25.68 -16.12 -8.94
N ALA A 65 25.10 -14.96 -8.67
CA ALA A 65 25.41 -13.70 -9.35
C ALA A 65 25.78 -12.63 -8.32
N THR A 66 27.06 -12.61 -7.93
CA THR A 66 27.59 -11.67 -6.95
C THR A 66 28.61 -10.76 -7.63
N GLY A 67 28.18 -9.56 -8.02
CA GLY A 67 29.03 -8.49 -8.52
C GLY A 67 29.65 -7.66 -7.38
N SER A 68 30.07 -6.45 -7.72
CA SER A 68 30.48 -5.42 -6.76
C SER A 68 30.02 -4.04 -7.21
N THR A 69 30.13 -3.02 -6.35
CA THR A 69 29.85 -1.62 -6.72
C THR A 69 30.64 -1.16 -7.95
N ARG A 70 31.90 -1.60 -8.10
CA ARG A 70 32.77 -1.24 -9.23
C ARG A 70 32.56 -2.13 -10.45
N GLN A 71 32.16 -3.38 -10.24
CA GLN A 71 31.99 -4.40 -11.28
C GLN A 71 30.64 -5.10 -11.09
N PRO A 72 29.52 -4.38 -11.33
CA PRO A 72 28.20 -4.99 -11.25
C PRO A 72 28.03 -6.04 -12.36
N ILE A 73 27.20 -7.05 -12.10
CA ILE A 73 26.74 -7.96 -13.15
C ILE A 73 25.55 -7.30 -13.84
N VAL A 74 25.57 -7.25 -15.16
CA VAL A 74 24.52 -6.57 -15.95
C VAL A 74 23.77 -7.60 -16.79
N PHE A 75 22.46 -7.67 -16.62
CA PHE A 75 21.55 -8.38 -17.52
C PHE A 75 21.03 -7.36 -18.55
N ALA A 76 21.66 -7.31 -19.71
CA ALA A 76 21.39 -6.35 -20.78
C ALA A 76 20.55 -7.00 -21.87
N ALA A 77 19.29 -6.65 -22.00
CA ALA A 77 18.37 -7.37 -22.87
C ALA A 77 17.45 -6.40 -23.63
N PRO A 78 16.85 -6.82 -24.77
CA PRO A 78 15.80 -6.06 -25.40
C PRO A 78 14.63 -5.86 -24.42
N PRO A 79 13.96 -4.70 -24.43
CA PRO A 79 12.75 -4.47 -23.64
C PRO A 79 11.72 -5.58 -23.88
N GLY A 80 11.18 -6.14 -22.80
CA GLY A 80 10.20 -7.22 -22.82
C GLY A 80 10.78 -8.64 -22.79
N TRP A 81 12.09 -8.84 -22.62
CA TRP A 81 12.64 -10.20 -22.50
C TRP A 81 12.12 -10.94 -21.25
N LYS A 82 12.03 -12.28 -21.31
CA LYS A 82 11.36 -13.06 -20.26
C LYS A 82 12.00 -13.00 -18.88
N GLY A 83 13.33 -12.84 -18.81
CA GLY A 83 14.08 -12.74 -17.55
C GLY A 83 14.66 -14.05 -17.05
N ILE A 84 14.73 -14.18 -15.72
CA ILE A 84 15.23 -15.37 -15.02
C ILE A 84 14.06 -16.01 -14.27
N ASP A 85 13.84 -17.31 -14.49
CA ASP A 85 12.74 -18.06 -13.86
C ASP A 85 13.29 -19.20 -13.00
N PHE A 86 13.00 -19.15 -11.70
CA PHE A 86 13.33 -20.19 -10.74
C PHE A 86 12.11 -21.07 -10.49
N SER A 87 12.26 -22.38 -10.66
CA SER A 87 11.20 -23.35 -10.40
C SER A 87 11.70 -24.45 -9.51
N GLU A 88 11.28 -24.45 -8.24
CA GLU A 88 11.66 -25.46 -7.24
C GLU A 88 13.19 -25.68 -7.20
N ALA A 89 13.92 -24.59 -7.39
CA ALA A 89 15.36 -24.61 -7.57
C ALA A 89 16.08 -25.01 -6.28
N ARG A 90 17.18 -25.74 -6.43
CA ARG A 90 18.04 -26.12 -5.30
C ARG A 90 18.53 -24.88 -4.55
N GLU A 91 18.58 -24.97 -3.21
CA GLU A 91 19.09 -23.91 -2.36
C GLU A 91 20.55 -23.55 -2.68
N GLY A 92 20.91 -22.28 -2.46
CA GLY A 92 22.28 -21.76 -2.61
C GLY A 92 22.42 -20.61 -3.62
N SER A 93 21.35 -20.30 -4.34
CA SER A 93 21.30 -19.14 -5.25
C SER A 93 21.44 -17.83 -4.49
N ARG A 94 21.98 -16.80 -5.13
CA ARG A 94 22.14 -15.47 -4.52
C ARG A 94 22.41 -14.39 -5.57
N PHE A 95 21.86 -13.21 -5.34
CA PHE A 95 22.10 -12.03 -6.16
C PHE A 95 22.65 -10.89 -5.30
N ALA A 96 23.76 -10.30 -5.73
CA ALA A 96 24.30 -9.09 -5.14
C ALA A 96 24.93 -8.20 -6.21
N PHE A 97 24.71 -6.88 -6.15
CA PHE A 97 25.28 -5.93 -7.11
C PHE A 97 24.98 -6.28 -8.58
N VAL A 98 23.72 -6.63 -8.84
CA VAL A 98 23.22 -6.97 -10.18
C VAL A 98 22.34 -5.85 -10.72
N ARG A 99 22.28 -5.72 -12.05
CA ARG A 99 21.47 -4.70 -12.74
C ARG A 99 20.59 -5.36 -13.80
N PHE A 100 19.31 -5.07 -13.75
CA PHE A 100 18.31 -5.44 -14.75
C PHE A 100 17.67 -4.18 -15.33
N ASP A 101 17.44 -4.18 -16.65
CA ASP A 101 16.69 -3.15 -17.34
C ASP A 101 15.72 -3.77 -18.35
N GLY A 102 14.46 -3.32 -18.34
CA GLY A 102 13.49 -3.63 -19.39
C GLY A 102 12.98 -5.07 -19.43
N ALA A 103 13.15 -5.89 -18.38
CA ALA A 103 12.63 -7.26 -18.38
C ALA A 103 11.11 -7.30 -18.32
N GLN A 104 10.47 -8.28 -18.96
CA GLN A 104 9.05 -8.58 -18.71
C GLN A 104 8.86 -8.98 -17.24
N THR A 105 9.64 -9.95 -16.75
CA THR A 105 9.79 -10.26 -15.33
C THR A 105 11.26 -10.52 -15.02
N ALA A 106 11.98 -9.63 -14.31
CA ALA A 106 13.43 -9.80 -14.16
C ALA A 106 13.82 -11.06 -13.37
N ILE A 107 13.16 -11.31 -12.24
CA ILE A 107 13.29 -12.55 -11.46
C ILE A 107 11.89 -13.07 -11.13
N SER A 108 11.57 -14.27 -11.59
CA SER A 108 10.37 -15.03 -11.23
C SER A 108 10.77 -16.23 -10.36
N THR A 109 10.02 -16.49 -9.30
CA THR A 109 10.34 -17.55 -8.32
C THR A 109 9.11 -18.34 -7.92
N ILE A 110 9.18 -19.66 -8.06
CA ILE A 110 8.23 -20.65 -7.55
C ILE A 110 8.94 -21.48 -6.46
N ALA A 111 8.37 -21.53 -5.25
CA ALA A 111 8.83 -22.40 -4.14
C ALA A 111 10.35 -22.37 -3.91
N THR A 112 10.95 -21.18 -3.91
CA THR A 112 12.39 -20.98 -3.80
C THR A 112 12.75 -19.88 -2.81
N SER A 113 13.96 -19.98 -2.25
CA SER A 113 14.50 -19.01 -1.29
C SER A 113 15.94 -18.65 -1.62
N PHE A 114 16.22 -17.34 -1.66
CA PHE A 114 17.56 -16.81 -1.77
C PHE A 114 17.61 -15.31 -1.43
N PRO A 115 18.78 -14.77 -1.07
CA PRO A 115 18.96 -13.33 -0.89
C PRO A 115 19.15 -12.60 -2.23
N VAL A 116 18.57 -11.40 -2.30
CA VAL A 116 18.79 -10.38 -3.32
C VAL A 116 19.18 -9.10 -2.59
N SER A 117 20.40 -8.62 -2.81
CA SER A 117 20.91 -7.44 -2.13
C SER A 117 21.62 -6.47 -3.09
N ASN A 118 21.63 -5.17 -2.78
CA ASN A 118 22.39 -4.17 -3.55
C ASN A 118 22.12 -4.22 -5.06
N ALA A 119 20.91 -4.61 -5.45
CA ALA A 119 20.52 -4.81 -6.85
C ALA A 119 19.78 -3.58 -7.38
N THR A 120 19.75 -3.42 -8.71
CA THR A 120 18.98 -2.38 -9.38
C THR A 120 18.07 -3.00 -10.43
N PHE A 121 16.78 -2.69 -10.37
CA PHE A 121 15.77 -3.13 -11.33
C PHE A 121 15.07 -1.92 -11.93
N ARG A 122 15.20 -1.76 -13.25
CA ARG A 122 14.65 -0.61 -13.98
C ARG A 122 13.71 -1.03 -15.09
N ASN A 123 12.64 -0.26 -15.27
CA ASN A 123 11.76 -0.32 -16.43
C ASN A 123 11.20 -1.73 -16.73
N CYS A 124 11.15 -2.63 -15.74
CA CYS A 124 10.62 -3.96 -15.91
C CYS A 124 9.08 -3.92 -15.88
N GLY A 125 8.43 -4.90 -16.52
CA GLY A 125 7.03 -5.20 -16.27
C GLY A 125 6.83 -5.62 -14.81
N THR A 126 7.56 -6.62 -14.35
CA THR A 126 7.69 -6.95 -12.93
C THR A 126 9.16 -7.13 -12.58
N ALA A 127 9.69 -6.47 -11.56
CA ALA A 127 11.10 -6.67 -11.21
C ALA A 127 11.31 -8.02 -10.48
N ILE A 128 10.55 -8.29 -9.42
CA ILE A 128 10.59 -9.58 -8.73
C ILE A 128 9.18 -10.12 -8.55
N LYS A 129 8.94 -11.35 -9.02
CA LYS A 129 7.66 -12.06 -8.86
C LYS A 129 7.85 -13.31 -8.00
N LEU A 130 7.16 -13.35 -6.88
CA LEU A 130 7.12 -14.47 -5.96
C LEU A 130 5.76 -15.15 -6.02
N VAL A 131 5.76 -16.46 -6.26
CA VAL A 131 4.56 -17.29 -6.30
C VAL A 131 4.83 -18.62 -5.60
N ARG A 132 3.76 -19.26 -5.11
CA ARG A 132 3.75 -20.61 -4.53
C ARG A 132 4.83 -20.78 -3.45
N GLU A 133 4.63 -20.11 -2.32
CA GLU A 133 5.45 -20.31 -1.11
C GLU A 133 6.94 -19.93 -1.29
N ALA A 134 7.27 -19.00 -2.19
CA ALA A 134 8.62 -18.46 -2.31
C ALA A 134 8.96 -17.52 -1.13
N SER A 135 10.23 -17.49 -0.71
CA SER A 135 10.67 -16.69 0.44
C SER A 135 12.05 -16.08 0.20
N LEU A 136 12.09 -14.93 -0.45
CA LEU A 136 13.33 -14.19 -0.71
C LEU A 136 13.61 -13.18 0.42
N ARG A 137 14.90 -12.92 0.65
CA ARG A 137 15.34 -11.75 1.43
C ARG A 137 15.75 -10.66 0.45
N ILE A 138 15.00 -9.57 0.39
CA ILE A 138 15.18 -8.49 -0.58
C ILE A 138 15.57 -7.23 0.19
N GLU A 139 16.84 -6.85 0.08
CA GLU A 139 17.42 -5.78 0.91
C GLU A 139 18.31 -4.81 0.14
N ASP A 140 18.30 -3.54 0.55
CA ASP A 140 19.24 -2.53 0.05
C ASP A 140 19.23 -2.41 -1.50
N CYS A 141 18.08 -2.65 -2.13
CA CYS A 141 17.88 -2.62 -3.58
C CYS A 141 17.18 -1.33 -4.05
N LEU A 142 17.40 -0.97 -5.31
CA LEU A 142 16.70 0.09 -6.03
C LEU A 142 15.74 -0.51 -7.07
N PHE A 143 14.47 -0.13 -6.97
CA PHE A 143 13.43 -0.40 -7.96
C PHE A 143 12.97 0.93 -8.55
N GLU A 144 13.07 1.11 -9.87
CA GLU A 144 12.80 2.39 -10.51
C GLU A 144 12.05 2.22 -11.83
N GLY A 145 10.93 2.94 -12.00
CA GLY A 145 10.20 3.00 -13.27
C GLY A 145 9.54 1.69 -13.72
N ASN A 146 9.45 0.68 -12.86
CA ASN A 146 8.81 -0.60 -13.18
C ASN A 146 7.28 -0.46 -13.18
N GLU A 147 6.56 -1.30 -13.93
CA GLU A 147 5.09 -1.40 -13.75
C GLU A 147 4.78 -1.92 -12.34
N ILE A 148 5.38 -3.07 -11.99
CA ILE A 148 5.39 -3.63 -10.63
C ILE A 148 6.82 -3.83 -10.13
N GLY A 149 7.14 -3.35 -8.92
CA GLY A 149 8.44 -3.62 -8.31
C GLY A 149 8.52 -5.05 -7.79
N ILE A 150 7.71 -5.37 -6.79
CA ILE A 150 7.64 -6.72 -6.22
C ILE A 150 6.18 -7.18 -6.27
N ALA A 151 5.93 -8.31 -6.93
CA ALA A 151 4.67 -9.04 -6.84
C ALA A 151 4.83 -10.22 -5.88
N ASN A 152 4.23 -10.13 -4.70
CA ASN A 152 4.23 -11.16 -3.67
C ASN A 152 2.88 -11.87 -3.64
N GLU A 153 2.85 -13.10 -4.13
CA GLU A 153 1.60 -13.82 -4.37
C GLU A 153 1.65 -15.27 -3.87
N MET A 154 0.48 -15.89 -3.79
CA MET A 154 0.30 -17.33 -3.58
C MET A 154 1.08 -17.86 -2.36
N LYS A 155 0.78 -17.34 -1.17
CA LYS A 155 1.40 -17.71 0.12
C LYS A 155 2.92 -17.49 0.21
N SER A 156 3.52 -16.74 -0.72
CA SER A 156 4.92 -16.34 -0.62
C SER A 156 5.13 -15.42 0.58
N SER A 157 6.35 -15.45 1.15
CA SER A 157 6.69 -14.82 2.42
C SER A 157 8.08 -14.15 2.41
N PRO A 158 8.34 -13.17 1.52
CA PRO A 158 9.62 -12.48 1.46
C PRO A 158 9.85 -11.55 2.67
N GLN A 159 11.12 -11.30 2.98
CA GLN A 159 11.53 -10.19 3.84
C GLN A 159 11.94 -9.01 2.96
N ILE A 160 11.17 -7.91 2.97
CA ILE A 160 11.41 -6.75 2.10
C ILE A 160 11.82 -5.57 2.97
N ARG A 161 13.11 -5.22 2.98
CA ARG A 161 13.60 -4.16 3.86
C ARG A 161 14.70 -3.26 3.30
N ARG A 162 14.69 -1.99 3.72
CA ARG A 162 15.70 -0.97 3.31
C ARG A 162 15.83 -0.81 1.80
N ASN A 163 14.76 -1.04 1.05
CA ASN A 163 14.74 -0.83 -0.39
C ASN A 163 14.20 0.55 -0.73
N ARG A 164 14.49 1.01 -1.94
CA ARG A 164 13.98 2.26 -2.51
C ARG A 164 13.15 1.97 -3.76
N PHE A 165 11.91 2.44 -3.80
CA PHE A 165 10.96 2.29 -4.89
C PHE A 165 10.58 3.65 -5.46
N VAL A 166 10.88 3.89 -6.73
CA VAL A 166 10.75 5.23 -7.34
C VAL A 166 9.98 5.17 -8.65
N GLY A 167 8.96 6.02 -8.81
CA GLY A 167 8.33 6.28 -10.10
C GLY A 167 7.63 5.08 -10.73
N HIS A 168 7.11 4.15 -9.93
CA HIS A 168 6.39 2.98 -10.44
C HIS A 168 5.06 3.38 -11.08
N LYS A 169 4.79 2.81 -12.26
CA LYS A 169 3.64 3.16 -13.12
C LYS A 169 2.32 2.56 -12.65
N ASN A 170 2.37 1.43 -11.94
CA ASN A 170 1.20 0.81 -11.33
C ASN A 170 1.36 0.69 -9.82
N THR A 171 2.21 -0.22 -9.33
CA THR A 171 2.36 -0.48 -7.89
C THR A 171 3.78 -0.90 -7.56
N ALA A 172 4.42 -0.26 -6.57
CA ALA A 172 5.78 -0.64 -6.17
C ALA A 172 5.85 -2.02 -5.50
N ILE A 173 4.97 -2.32 -4.54
CA ILE A 173 4.80 -3.68 -3.99
C ILE A 173 3.34 -4.09 -4.04
N LEU A 174 3.03 -5.19 -4.72
CA LEU A 174 1.72 -5.82 -4.71
C LEU A 174 1.77 -7.07 -3.83
N VAL A 175 0.93 -7.13 -2.79
CA VAL A 175 0.72 -8.34 -1.98
C VAL A 175 -0.69 -8.88 -2.19
N SER A 176 -0.81 -10.17 -2.49
CA SER A 176 -2.10 -10.82 -2.76
C SER A 176 -2.11 -12.32 -2.45
N HIS A 177 -3.28 -12.97 -2.57
CA HIS A 177 -3.44 -14.43 -2.49
C HIS A 177 -2.89 -15.05 -1.19
N ASN A 178 -3.22 -14.44 -0.05
CA ASN A 178 -2.75 -14.84 1.29
C ASN A 178 -1.23 -14.93 1.42
N SER A 179 -0.49 -14.12 0.66
CA SER A 179 0.94 -13.91 0.90
C SER A 179 1.17 -13.23 2.25
N THR A 180 2.38 -13.38 2.76
CA THR A 180 2.84 -12.80 4.02
C THR A 180 4.25 -12.22 3.82
N GLY A 181 4.94 -11.84 4.89
CA GLY A 181 6.30 -11.30 4.85
C GLY A 181 6.38 -9.88 5.45
N PRO A 182 7.41 -9.55 6.25
CA PRO A 182 7.57 -8.19 6.75
C PRO A 182 7.97 -7.21 5.63
N ILE A 183 7.36 -6.02 5.62
CA ILE A 183 7.74 -4.88 4.77
C ILE A 183 8.22 -3.75 5.67
N GLU A 184 9.53 -3.56 5.75
CA GLU A 184 10.15 -2.75 6.82
C GLU A 184 11.21 -1.76 6.34
N GLY A 185 11.14 -0.50 6.79
CA GLY A 185 12.23 0.46 6.57
C GLY A 185 12.47 0.80 5.09
N ASN A 186 11.47 0.64 4.22
CA ASN A 186 11.58 0.96 2.79
C ASN A 186 11.16 2.42 2.52
N THR A 187 11.65 2.97 1.42
CA THR A 187 11.27 4.31 0.92
C THR A 187 10.54 4.19 -0.41
N PHE A 188 9.36 4.80 -0.50
CA PHE A 188 8.49 4.83 -1.68
C PHE A 188 8.31 6.28 -2.14
N GLU A 189 8.83 6.62 -3.31
CA GLU A 189 8.83 7.99 -3.84
C GLU A 189 8.12 8.09 -5.19
N ARG A 190 7.15 9.01 -5.29
CA ARG A 190 6.51 9.39 -6.57
C ARG A 190 5.96 8.21 -7.36
N ASN A 191 5.45 7.20 -6.66
CA ASN A 191 4.79 6.06 -7.28
C ASN A 191 3.30 6.38 -7.48
N LYS A 192 2.69 5.73 -8.47
CA LYS A 192 1.23 5.67 -8.54
C LYS A 192 0.65 4.99 -7.30
N GLN A 193 1.22 3.87 -6.90
CA GLN A 193 0.87 3.20 -5.64
C GLN A 193 2.14 2.66 -4.99
N GLY A 194 2.36 2.98 -3.71
CA GLY A 194 3.47 2.43 -2.92
C GLY A 194 3.26 0.94 -2.65
N ILE A 195 2.25 0.60 -1.86
CA ILE A 195 1.89 -0.78 -1.56
C ILE A 195 0.41 -1.04 -1.87
N GLY A 196 0.13 -2.08 -2.65
CA GLY A 196 -1.21 -2.63 -2.83
C GLY A 196 -1.40 -3.89 -2.02
N VAL A 197 -2.32 -3.88 -1.05
CA VAL A 197 -2.67 -5.02 -0.20
C VAL A 197 -4.04 -5.55 -0.61
N LEU A 198 -4.05 -6.67 -1.31
CA LEU A 198 -5.27 -7.34 -1.77
C LEU A 198 -5.53 -8.56 -0.91
N GLN A 199 -6.68 -8.58 -0.23
CA GLN A 199 -7.09 -9.63 0.71
C GLN A 199 -6.24 -9.61 2.00
N LYS A 200 -6.40 -10.65 2.84
CA LYS A 200 -5.72 -10.74 4.14
C LYS A 200 -4.19 -10.75 3.96
N TYR A 201 -3.52 -9.96 4.78
CA TYR A 201 -2.06 -9.93 4.88
C TYR A 201 -1.66 -9.94 6.35
N GLY A 202 -1.40 -11.14 6.89
CA GLY A 202 -1.20 -11.35 8.34
C GLY A 202 0.07 -10.74 8.92
N ASP A 203 0.93 -10.14 8.10
CA ASP A 203 2.22 -9.59 8.49
C ASP A 203 2.22 -8.07 8.64
N ARG A 204 3.37 -7.53 9.05
CA ARG A 204 3.53 -6.13 9.44
C ARG A 204 4.13 -5.24 8.34
N ILE A 205 3.66 -4.00 8.27
CA ILE A 205 4.20 -2.92 7.43
C ILE A 205 4.70 -1.81 8.35
N VAL A 206 6.01 -1.75 8.61
CA VAL A 206 6.55 -0.95 9.72
C VAL A 206 7.73 -0.06 9.30
N GLY A 207 7.76 1.18 9.79
CA GLY A 207 8.92 2.05 9.63
C GLY A 207 9.19 2.48 8.18
N ASN A 208 8.19 2.43 7.30
CA ASN A 208 8.35 2.80 5.89
C ASN A 208 8.06 4.29 5.67
N ARG A 209 8.67 4.87 4.63
CA ARG A 209 8.47 6.27 4.23
C ARG A 209 7.83 6.35 2.85
N PHE A 210 6.67 7.01 2.76
CA PHE A 210 5.89 7.23 1.54
C PHE A 210 5.87 8.73 1.22
N VAL A 211 6.50 9.13 0.12
CA VAL A 211 6.74 10.54 -0.22
C VAL A 211 6.24 10.86 -1.63
N GLY A 212 5.29 11.78 -1.73
CA GLY A 212 4.83 12.28 -3.03
C GLY A 212 4.19 11.22 -3.92
N ASN A 213 3.68 10.13 -3.35
CA ASN A 213 2.95 9.11 -4.12
C ASN A 213 1.52 9.57 -4.40
N GLU A 214 0.91 9.06 -5.46
CA GLU A 214 -0.54 9.24 -5.69
C GLU A 214 -1.31 8.50 -4.59
N VAL A 215 -0.95 7.23 -4.32
CA VAL A 215 -1.41 6.48 -3.15
C VAL A 215 -0.23 5.86 -2.42
N GLY A 216 -0.09 6.14 -1.11
CA GLY A 216 0.94 5.50 -0.28
C GLY A 216 0.67 4.00 -0.13
N ILE A 217 -0.43 3.65 0.54
CA ILE A 217 -0.90 2.27 0.69
C ILE A 217 -2.38 2.16 0.29
N PHE A 218 -2.72 1.14 -0.49
CA PHE A 218 -4.09 0.78 -0.83
C PHE A 218 -4.44 -0.60 -0.26
N CYS A 219 -5.46 -0.66 0.58
CA CYS A 219 -5.98 -1.88 1.17
C CYS A 219 -7.36 -2.22 0.60
N ASN A 220 -7.54 -3.47 0.17
CA ASN A 220 -8.82 -3.99 -0.30
C ASN A 220 -9.11 -5.37 0.29
N GLN A 221 -10.26 -5.51 0.97
CA GLN A 221 -10.70 -6.75 1.60
C GLN A 221 -9.68 -7.36 2.59
N THR A 222 -8.91 -6.50 3.26
CA THR A 222 -7.85 -6.95 4.16
C THR A 222 -8.36 -7.47 5.50
N GLN A 223 -9.64 -7.21 5.82
CA GLN A 223 -10.24 -7.50 7.12
C GLN A 223 -9.37 -6.88 8.23
N ASN A 224 -9.17 -7.54 9.37
CA ASN A 224 -8.44 -6.98 10.53
C ASN A 224 -6.90 -6.98 10.36
N THR A 225 -6.42 -6.89 9.12
CA THR A 225 -4.99 -6.91 8.77
C THR A 225 -4.70 -5.82 7.73
N PRO A 226 -3.43 -5.44 7.51
CA PRO A 226 -2.24 -5.71 8.32
C PRO A 226 -2.16 -4.84 9.59
N ARG A 227 -1.11 -5.08 10.40
CA ARG A 227 -0.63 -4.07 11.37
C ARG A 227 0.33 -3.12 10.64
N MET A 228 0.02 -1.83 10.68
CA MET A 228 0.85 -0.76 10.15
C MET A 228 1.34 0.11 11.30
N ALA A 229 2.66 0.24 11.45
CA ALA A 229 3.22 1.04 12.53
C ALA A 229 4.39 1.91 12.10
N GLU A 230 4.58 3.07 12.72
CA GLU A 230 5.78 3.90 12.55
C GLU A 230 6.05 4.30 11.09
N ASN A 231 4.99 4.35 10.27
CA ASN A 231 5.12 4.75 8.87
C ASN A 231 4.99 6.28 8.75
N VAL A 232 5.68 6.85 7.78
CA VAL A 232 5.63 8.29 7.47
C VAL A 232 5.03 8.46 6.09
N PHE A 233 3.91 9.19 6.01
CA PHE A 233 3.21 9.55 4.78
C PHE A 233 3.31 11.07 4.58
N ASP A 234 4.17 11.50 3.66
CA ASP A 234 4.55 12.89 3.48
C ASP A 234 4.25 13.39 2.06
N GLY A 235 3.35 14.35 1.93
CA GLY A 235 3.05 15.00 0.65
C GLY A 235 2.43 14.08 -0.41
N ASN A 236 1.76 13.00 -0.02
CA ASN A 236 1.06 12.11 -0.95
C ASN A 236 -0.31 12.71 -1.33
N GLN A 237 -0.87 12.34 -2.49
CA GLN A 237 -2.26 12.67 -2.76
C GLN A 237 -3.18 11.93 -1.78
N ILE A 238 -2.97 10.63 -1.58
CA ILE A 238 -3.62 9.89 -0.48
C ILE A 238 -2.56 9.07 0.27
N GLY A 239 -2.45 9.26 1.59
CA GLY A 239 -1.52 8.50 2.41
C GLY A 239 -1.92 7.01 2.49
N LEU A 240 -3.12 6.75 2.98
CA LEU A 240 -3.68 5.39 3.12
C LEU A 240 -5.12 5.33 2.62
N VAL A 241 -5.43 4.34 1.79
CA VAL A 241 -6.80 3.99 1.37
C VAL A 241 -7.21 2.67 1.98
N ASN A 242 -8.31 2.65 2.72
CA ASN A 242 -8.97 1.45 3.20
C ASN A 242 -10.28 1.26 2.44
N PHE A 243 -10.28 0.35 1.48
CA PHE A 243 -11.41 0.10 0.59
C PHE A 243 -12.05 -1.26 0.91
N SER A 244 -13.38 -1.35 0.83
CA SER A 244 -14.14 -2.62 0.82
C SER A 244 -13.73 -3.60 1.93
N PHE A 245 -14.28 -3.43 3.14
CA PHE A 245 -14.05 -4.33 4.28
C PHE A 245 -12.56 -4.46 4.69
N SER A 246 -11.84 -3.33 4.69
CA SER A 246 -10.45 -3.23 5.14
C SER A 246 -10.38 -2.54 6.51
N TYR A 247 -9.81 -3.23 7.49
CA TYR A 247 -9.78 -2.86 8.92
C TYR A 247 -8.37 -2.96 9.53
N PRO A 248 -7.31 -2.42 8.91
CA PRO A 248 -5.98 -2.52 9.48
C PRO A 248 -5.89 -1.77 10.82
N LEU A 249 -4.95 -2.22 11.67
CA LEU A 249 -4.48 -1.42 12.80
C LEU A 249 -3.39 -0.49 12.28
N VAL A 250 -3.59 0.83 12.42
CA VAL A 250 -2.61 1.85 12.06
C VAL A 250 -2.23 2.61 13.33
N GLU A 251 -0.95 2.52 13.69
CA GLU A 251 -0.47 3.14 14.91
C GLU A 251 0.88 3.82 14.79
N ASN A 252 1.16 4.79 15.68
CA ASN A 252 2.45 5.47 15.76
C ASN A 252 2.95 6.04 14.43
N SER A 253 2.05 6.32 13.49
CA SER A 253 2.36 6.76 12.13
C SER A 253 2.11 8.26 11.98
N THR A 254 2.80 8.88 11.03
CA THR A 254 2.68 10.31 10.75
C THR A 254 2.15 10.53 9.34
N PHE A 255 1.09 11.32 9.21
CA PHE A 255 0.50 11.77 7.97
C PHE A 255 0.68 13.29 7.87
N SER A 256 1.63 13.74 7.06
CA SER A 256 1.98 15.16 6.89
C SER A 256 1.75 15.66 5.47
N GLY A 257 1.09 16.80 5.31
CA GLY A 257 1.03 17.51 4.02
C GLY A 257 0.33 16.75 2.89
N ASN A 258 -0.48 15.72 3.19
CA ASN A 258 -1.19 14.96 2.16
C ASN A 258 -2.48 15.66 1.75
N ASP A 259 -2.99 15.43 0.53
CA ASP A 259 -4.36 15.90 0.21
C ASP A 259 -5.37 15.17 1.10
N ILE A 260 -5.24 13.85 1.22
CA ILE A 260 -5.98 13.05 2.20
C ILE A 260 -5.00 12.18 2.99
N GLY A 261 -5.01 12.30 4.32
CA GLY A 261 -4.20 11.43 5.19
C GLY A 261 -4.66 9.98 5.11
N VAL A 262 -5.88 9.71 5.58
CA VAL A 262 -6.53 8.40 5.51
C VAL A 262 -7.90 8.52 4.83
N ARG A 263 -8.12 7.74 3.78
CA ARG A 263 -9.40 7.60 3.09
C ARG A 263 -10.01 6.23 3.37
N ASN A 264 -11.19 6.24 3.98
CA ASN A 264 -11.97 5.04 4.26
C ASN A 264 -13.19 5.03 3.35
N ASP A 265 -13.39 3.91 2.64
CA ASP A 265 -14.40 3.82 1.62
C ASP A 265 -15.01 2.41 1.51
N GLN A 266 -16.32 2.33 1.27
CA GLN A 266 -17.09 1.09 1.17
C GLN A 266 -16.82 0.16 2.35
N TYR A 267 -17.22 0.56 3.57
CA TYR A 267 -16.97 -0.24 4.77
C TYR A 267 -15.48 -0.40 5.14
N GLY A 268 -14.58 0.46 4.65
CA GLY A 268 -13.24 0.58 5.24
C GLY A 268 -13.36 1.17 6.65
N SER A 269 -12.84 0.50 7.67
CA SER A 269 -12.96 0.93 9.07
C SER A 269 -11.71 0.56 9.88
N PRO A 270 -10.54 1.17 9.59
CA PRO A 270 -9.32 0.90 10.34
C PRO A 270 -9.48 1.28 11.82
N LYS A 271 -8.59 0.73 12.66
CA LYS A 271 -8.29 1.30 13.96
C LYS A 271 -7.10 2.24 13.83
N LEU A 272 -7.32 3.53 14.08
CA LEU A 272 -6.29 4.58 14.03
C LEU A 272 -5.96 4.99 15.45
N THR A 273 -4.74 4.72 15.91
CA THR A 273 -4.33 5.08 17.27
C THR A 273 -2.90 5.60 17.41
N HIS A 274 -2.66 6.58 18.28
CA HIS A 274 -1.31 7.15 18.48
C HIS A 274 -0.69 7.67 17.17
N ASN A 275 -1.49 8.16 16.22
CA ASN A 275 -0.98 8.75 14.99
C ASN A 275 -0.95 10.28 15.06
N THR A 276 -0.12 10.90 14.23
CA THR A 276 -0.13 12.35 13.99
C THR A 276 -0.66 12.62 12.59
N PHE A 277 -1.66 13.50 12.50
CA PHE A 277 -2.17 14.05 11.25
C PHE A 277 -1.89 15.55 11.24
N ARG A 278 -1.00 16.02 10.38
CA ARG A 278 -0.56 17.42 10.35
C ARG A 278 -0.56 18.03 8.96
N GLY A 279 -1.17 19.21 8.79
CA GLY A 279 -1.04 19.96 7.54
C GLY A 279 -1.66 19.27 6.33
N ASN A 280 -2.54 18.29 6.52
CA ASN A 280 -3.25 17.65 5.43
C ASN A 280 -4.43 18.53 5.01
N LYS A 281 -4.85 18.44 3.74
CA LYS A 281 -6.11 19.07 3.31
C LYS A 281 -7.31 18.39 3.99
N THR A 282 -7.35 17.07 4.01
CA THR A 282 -8.26 16.31 4.89
C THR A 282 -7.48 15.25 5.65
N ALA A 283 -7.49 15.29 6.99
CA ALA A 283 -6.77 14.28 7.77
C ALA A 283 -7.42 12.89 7.64
N ILE A 284 -8.74 12.80 7.88
CA ILE A 284 -9.48 11.54 7.85
C ILE A 284 -10.77 11.72 7.07
N TYR A 285 -10.92 10.96 5.99
CA TYR A 285 -12.07 11.01 5.08
C TYR A 285 -12.85 9.70 5.16
N ASN A 286 -14.09 9.73 5.66
CA ASN A 286 -14.96 8.56 5.80
C ASN A 286 -16.14 8.63 4.84
N TYR A 287 -16.29 7.59 4.02
CA TYR A 287 -17.27 7.56 2.95
C TYR A 287 -17.89 6.19 2.80
N ARG A 288 -19.20 6.14 2.52
CA ARG A 288 -19.96 4.90 2.26
C ARG A 288 -19.82 3.90 3.42
N LYS A 289 -20.40 4.26 4.56
CA LYS A 289 -20.53 3.42 5.77
C LYS A 289 -19.18 2.98 6.34
N SER A 290 -18.23 3.89 6.32
CA SER A 290 -16.89 3.71 6.87
C SER A 290 -16.84 4.25 8.29
N ASN A 291 -16.64 3.35 9.25
CA ASN A 291 -16.81 3.62 10.68
C ASN A 291 -15.53 3.25 11.45
N PRO A 292 -14.39 3.92 11.20
CA PRO A 292 -13.15 3.63 11.92
C PRO A 292 -13.24 3.92 13.43
N GLU A 293 -12.35 3.27 14.19
CA GLU A 293 -12.03 3.65 15.56
C GLU A 293 -10.87 4.66 15.53
N ILE A 294 -11.08 5.85 16.07
CA ILE A 294 -10.09 6.95 16.06
C ILE A 294 -9.83 7.35 17.52
N GLU A 295 -8.69 6.91 18.06
CA GLU A 295 -8.37 7.10 19.47
C GLU A 295 -6.90 7.45 19.73
N ARG A 296 -6.63 8.43 20.62
CA ARG A 296 -5.26 8.85 21.00
C ARG A 296 -4.43 9.40 19.85
N ASN A 297 -5.07 10.03 18.87
CA ASN A 297 -4.38 10.69 17.77
C ASN A 297 -4.18 12.19 18.07
N LEU A 298 -3.09 12.74 17.53
CA LEU A 298 -2.86 14.17 17.45
C LEU A 298 -3.25 14.65 16.05
N VAL A 299 -4.31 15.44 15.94
CA VAL A 299 -4.83 15.95 14.66
C VAL A 299 -4.69 17.47 14.66
N GLU A 300 -3.66 17.99 13.99
CA GLU A 300 -3.30 19.40 14.10
C GLU A 300 -3.08 20.12 12.77
N ASN A 301 -3.49 21.38 12.70
CA ASN A 301 -3.21 22.26 11.56
C ASN A 301 -3.62 21.69 10.19
N ASN A 302 -4.69 20.89 10.13
CA ASN A 302 -5.26 20.41 8.86
C ASN A 302 -6.32 21.40 8.37
N ASP A 303 -6.60 21.44 7.06
CA ASP A 303 -7.73 22.24 6.56
C ASP A 303 -9.05 21.65 7.07
N LEU A 304 -9.18 20.32 7.03
CA LEU A 304 -10.29 19.57 7.59
C LEU A 304 -9.79 18.36 8.39
N ALA A 305 -10.18 18.25 9.66
CA ALA A 305 -9.78 17.12 10.49
C ALA A 305 -10.58 15.84 10.18
N LEU A 306 -11.91 15.94 10.04
CA LEU A 306 -12.76 14.78 9.81
C LEU A 306 -13.87 15.09 8.79
N PHE A 307 -13.92 14.31 7.72
CA PHE A 307 -15.06 14.29 6.80
C PHE A 307 -15.87 13.01 6.98
N CYS A 308 -17.19 13.12 7.03
CA CYS A 308 -18.10 11.98 7.10
C CYS A 308 -19.23 12.15 6.08
N ASP A 309 -19.41 11.15 5.22
CA ASP A 309 -20.50 11.16 4.25
C ASP A 309 -20.99 9.74 3.92
N TYR A 310 -22.18 9.65 3.33
CA TYR A 310 -22.89 8.39 3.04
C TYR A 310 -22.94 7.46 4.26
N SER A 311 -23.59 7.94 5.32
CA SER A 311 -23.91 7.14 6.50
C SER A 311 -22.67 6.56 7.19
N SER A 312 -21.62 7.38 7.30
CA SER A 312 -20.38 7.04 7.98
C SER A 312 -20.38 7.62 9.39
N TYR A 313 -20.27 6.75 10.40
CA TYR A 313 -20.38 7.05 11.82
C TYR A 313 -19.15 6.52 12.57
N PRO A 314 -17.98 7.17 12.43
CA PRO A 314 -16.77 6.77 13.14
C PRO A 314 -16.93 6.89 14.66
N VAL A 315 -16.13 6.12 15.40
CA VAL A 315 -15.97 6.29 16.85
C VAL A 315 -14.76 7.18 17.08
N VAL A 316 -14.97 8.41 17.55
CA VAL A 316 -13.90 9.41 17.70
C VAL A 316 -13.81 9.84 19.15
N LYS A 317 -12.83 9.33 19.90
CA LYS A 317 -12.68 9.63 21.34
C LYS A 317 -11.22 9.73 21.75
N ASN A 318 -10.95 10.47 22.82
CA ASN A 318 -9.63 10.59 23.41
C ASN A 318 -8.57 11.08 22.41
N ASN A 319 -8.90 12.04 21.54
CA ASN A 319 -7.94 12.69 20.63
C ASN A 319 -7.71 14.15 21.01
N ASN A 320 -6.61 14.72 20.51
CA ASN A 320 -6.33 16.14 20.57
C ASN A 320 -6.46 16.75 19.17
N PHE A 321 -7.40 17.68 19.00
CA PHE A 321 -7.61 18.45 17.78
C PHE A 321 -7.11 19.89 17.98
N LEU A 322 -6.06 20.31 17.26
CA LEU A 322 -5.38 21.59 17.49
C LEU A 322 -5.23 22.42 16.21
N GLY A 323 -5.82 23.62 16.18
CA GLY A 323 -5.58 24.57 15.08
C GLY A 323 -6.01 24.09 13.69
N ASN A 324 -6.89 23.09 13.61
CA ASN A 324 -7.50 22.71 12.34
C ASN A 324 -8.47 23.81 11.88
N LYS A 325 -8.47 24.13 10.58
CA LYS A 325 -9.36 25.19 10.06
C LYS A 325 -10.83 24.79 10.20
N MET A 326 -11.14 23.50 10.01
CA MET A 326 -12.44 22.91 10.32
C MET A 326 -12.25 21.57 11.04
N GLY A 327 -13.08 21.34 12.06
CA GLY A 327 -13.05 20.12 12.87
C GLY A 327 -13.77 18.96 12.19
N VAL A 328 -15.05 19.14 11.87
CA VAL A 328 -15.88 18.11 11.25
C VAL A 328 -16.74 18.70 10.17
N GLU A 329 -16.78 18.05 9.01
CA GLU A 329 -17.71 18.36 7.93
C GLU A 329 -18.55 17.13 7.60
N LEU A 330 -19.86 17.30 7.60
CA LEU A 330 -20.82 16.28 7.16
C LEU A 330 -21.20 16.53 5.70
N GLY A 331 -20.93 15.54 4.85
CA GLY A 331 -21.32 15.58 3.45
C GLY A 331 -22.84 15.49 3.29
N ILE A 332 -23.34 15.84 2.09
CA ILE A 332 -24.78 15.96 1.86
C ILE A 332 -25.53 14.63 1.96
N TYR A 333 -24.85 13.49 1.85
CA TYR A 333 -25.44 12.15 1.97
C TYR A 333 -25.31 11.58 3.39
N GLN A 334 -24.84 12.38 4.35
CA GLN A 334 -24.78 12.01 5.76
C GLN A 334 -26.16 12.22 6.42
N SER A 335 -27.07 11.28 6.18
CA SER A 335 -28.46 11.34 6.66
C SER A 335 -28.99 9.98 7.09
N ALA A 336 -29.15 9.80 8.41
CA ALA A 336 -29.84 8.64 8.96
C ALA A 336 -31.34 8.61 8.61
N ASP A 337 -31.95 9.78 8.40
CA ASP A 337 -33.33 9.90 7.93
C ASP A 337 -33.49 9.26 6.54
N TRP A 338 -32.56 9.57 5.62
CA TRP A 338 -32.53 8.94 4.31
C TRP A 338 -32.34 7.42 4.38
N GLU A 339 -31.40 6.93 5.20
CA GLU A 339 -31.20 5.48 5.35
C GLU A 339 -32.43 4.75 5.92
N LYS A 340 -33.20 5.40 6.80
CA LYS A 340 -34.42 4.83 7.40
C LYS A 340 -35.58 4.79 6.40
N ARG A 341 -35.78 5.85 5.63
CA ARG A 341 -36.94 6.00 4.74
C ARG A 341 -36.73 5.41 3.35
N SER A 342 -35.54 5.60 2.79
CA SER A 342 -35.24 5.25 1.40
C SER A 342 -34.18 4.16 1.32
N GLY A 343 -33.18 4.20 2.21
CA GLY A 343 -32.33 3.08 2.57
C GLY A 343 -31.49 2.47 1.44
N SER A 344 -30.20 2.36 1.68
CA SER A 344 -29.29 1.58 0.83
C SER A 344 -29.61 0.07 0.76
N LYS A 345 -30.52 -0.45 1.58
CA LYS A 345 -30.87 -1.88 1.69
C LYS A 345 -31.42 -2.46 0.37
N GLY A 346 -32.40 -1.80 -0.24
CA GLY A 346 -33.00 -2.24 -1.51
C GLY A 346 -32.00 -2.14 -2.66
N PHE A 347 -31.32 -1.00 -2.77
CA PHE A 347 -30.33 -0.74 -3.82
C PHE A 347 -29.11 -1.68 -3.75
N ILE A 348 -28.64 -2.01 -2.53
CA ILE A 348 -27.52 -2.96 -2.34
C ILE A 348 -27.96 -4.40 -2.64
N GLN A 349 -29.17 -4.81 -2.25
CA GLN A 349 -29.69 -6.14 -2.58
C GLN A 349 -29.87 -6.30 -4.10
N GLU A 350 -30.42 -5.30 -4.79
CA GLU A 350 -30.54 -5.28 -6.26
C GLU A 350 -29.17 -5.27 -6.95
N THR A 351 -28.22 -4.44 -6.48
CA THR A 351 -26.87 -4.36 -7.06
C THR A 351 -26.05 -5.64 -6.79
N ALA A 352 -26.19 -6.27 -5.62
CA ALA A 352 -25.53 -7.52 -5.28
C ALA A 352 -26.09 -8.70 -6.08
N ALA A 353 -27.41 -8.74 -6.29
CA ALA A 353 -28.09 -9.70 -7.15
C ALA A 353 -27.67 -9.52 -8.62
N ALA A 354 -27.64 -8.28 -9.12
CA ALA A 354 -27.21 -7.95 -10.48
C ALA A 354 -25.73 -8.30 -10.75
N ARG A 355 -24.87 -8.24 -9.72
CA ARG A 355 -23.43 -8.55 -9.84
C ARG A 355 -23.06 -10.00 -9.49
N LYS A 356 -24.02 -10.88 -9.16
CA LYS A 356 -23.77 -12.25 -8.66
C LYS A 356 -22.72 -12.29 -7.53
N SER A 357 -22.68 -11.26 -6.68
CA SER A 357 -21.65 -11.12 -5.65
C SER A 357 -21.87 -12.15 -4.54
N GLN A 358 -20.93 -13.08 -4.35
CA GLN A 358 -20.97 -14.06 -3.24
C GLN A 358 -20.29 -13.56 -1.96
N ASN A 359 -20.04 -12.25 -1.81
CA ASN A 359 -19.36 -11.72 -0.62
C ASN A 359 -20.22 -11.91 0.65
N PRO A 360 -19.84 -12.82 1.58
CA PRO A 360 -20.65 -13.14 2.77
C PRO A 360 -20.69 -11.98 3.78
N LEU A 361 -19.83 -10.97 3.61
CA LEU A 361 -19.73 -9.81 4.49
C LEU A 361 -20.85 -8.78 4.27
N ILE A 362 -21.64 -8.90 3.20
CA ILE A 362 -22.83 -8.07 2.95
C ILE A 362 -23.86 -8.23 4.10
N ALA A 363 -23.90 -9.40 4.74
CA ALA A 363 -24.77 -9.65 5.89
C ALA A 363 -24.38 -8.85 7.15
N LYS A 364 -23.17 -8.27 7.22
CA LYS A 364 -22.67 -7.50 8.38
C LYS A 364 -22.96 -6.01 8.30
N ILE A 365 -23.75 -5.56 7.32
CA ILE A 365 -24.07 -4.15 7.12
C ILE A 365 -24.94 -3.64 8.29
N PRO A 366 -24.61 -2.51 8.93
CA PRO A 366 -25.41 -1.94 10.00
C PRO A 366 -26.86 -1.67 9.56
N THR A 367 -27.81 -1.97 10.44
CA THR A 367 -29.25 -1.71 10.26
C THR A 367 -29.77 -0.57 11.13
N THR A 368 -28.98 -0.10 12.08
CA THR A 368 -29.28 1.02 12.95
C THR A 368 -28.35 2.17 12.62
N PHE A 369 -28.93 3.36 12.43
CA PHE A 369 -28.21 4.58 12.08
C PHE A 369 -28.48 5.64 13.13
N ASN A 370 -27.41 6.21 13.67
CA ASN A 370 -27.46 7.38 14.54
C ASN A 370 -27.75 8.60 13.67
N ASP A 371 -28.59 9.51 14.11
CA ASP A 371 -28.83 10.78 13.40
C ASP A 371 -27.75 11.84 13.72
N TYR A 372 -26.57 11.38 14.15
CA TYR A 372 -25.44 12.20 14.54
C TYR A 372 -24.10 11.48 14.33
N VAL A 373 -23.04 12.26 14.12
CA VAL A 373 -21.64 11.82 14.22
C VAL A 373 -21.10 12.24 15.59
N ASP A 374 -20.67 11.27 16.40
CA ASP A 374 -20.16 11.51 17.76
C ASP A 374 -18.66 11.81 17.76
N VAL A 375 -18.33 13.03 18.13
CA VAL A 375 -16.97 13.52 18.39
C VAL A 375 -16.83 14.06 19.82
N GLY A 376 -17.72 13.63 20.73
CA GLY A 376 -17.56 13.81 22.16
C GLY A 376 -16.34 13.05 22.71
N GLY A 377 -15.88 13.45 23.90
CA GLY A 377 -14.73 12.85 24.55
C GLY A 377 -13.40 13.19 23.90
N ASN A 378 -13.31 14.28 23.14
CA ASN A 378 -12.07 14.81 22.58
C ASN A 378 -11.73 16.18 23.17
N TRP A 379 -10.45 16.55 23.13
CA TRP A 379 -9.99 17.90 23.44
C TRP A 379 -9.76 18.69 22.16
N TRP A 380 -10.29 19.91 22.11
CA TRP A 380 -10.33 20.75 20.90
C TRP A 380 -9.39 21.95 20.99
N GLY A 381 -8.31 21.84 21.79
CA GLY A 381 -7.35 22.91 21.93
C GLY A 381 -7.97 24.19 22.46
N VAL A 382 -7.61 25.33 21.86
CA VAL A 382 -8.16 26.65 22.17
C VAL A 382 -9.66 26.76 21.86
N ASP A 383 -10.17 25.96 20.90
CA ASP A 383 -11.58 25.96 20.52
C ASP A 383 -12.46 25.28 21.58
N THR A 384 -11.87 24.60 22.57
CA THR A 384 -12.58 24.04 23.73
C THR A 384 -13.42 25.09 24.47
N ALA A 385 -12.96 26.34 24.52
CA ALA A 385 -13.72 27.44 25.12
C ALA A 385 -14.99 27.76 24.30
N LEU A 386 -14.90 27.71 22.96
CA LEU A 386 -16.04 27.94 22.06
C LEU A 386 -17.12 26.87 22.23
N LEU A 387 -16.74 25.63 22.53
CA LEU A 387 -17.68 24.53 22.75
C LEU A 387 -18.54 24.77 24.01
N ALA A 388 -17.97 25.39 25.06
CA ALA A 388 -18.68 25.70 26.30
C ALA A 388 -19.85 26.67 26.08
N ASP A 389 -19.61 27.70 25.27
CA ASP A 389 -20.60 28.75 24.97
C ASP A 389 -21.53 28.39 23.80
N GLY A 390 -21.28 27.23 23.17
CA GLY A 390 -21.85 26.77 21.91
C GLY A 390 -23.12 25.93 22.02
N LYS A 391 -23.58 25.59 23.23
CA LYS A 391 -24.74 24.70 23.41
C LYS A 391 -25.96 25.25 22.66
N GLY A 392 -26.47 24.47 21.72
CA GLY A 392 -27.60 24.86 20.86
C GLY A 392 -27.24 25.76 19.66
N LYS A 393 -26.07 26.42 19.64
CA LYS A 393 -25.63 27.31 18.55
C LYS A 393 -25.01 26.55 17.38
N ASN A 394 -24.95 27.20 16.21
CA ASN A 394 -24.14 26.74 15.10
C ASN A 394 -22.67 27.17 15.30
N LEU A 395 -21.76 26.21 15.39
CA LEU A 395 -20.35 26.44 15.67
C LEU A 395 -19.55 26.29 14.38
N LYS A 396 -18.83 27.33 13.96
CA LYS A 396 -18.08 27.35 12.68
C LYS A 396 -17.01 26.26 12.52
N ILE A 397 -16.61 25.60 13.61
CA ILE A 397 -15.68 24.45 13.58
C ILE A 397 -16.36 23.17 13.07
N PHE A 398 -17.69 23.15 13.02
CA PHE A 398 -18.50 22.06 12.49
C PHE A 398 -19.33 22.56 11.30
N TYR A 399 -19.49 21.71 10.30
CA TYR A 399 -20.44 21.90 9.23
C TYR A 399 -21.43 20.72 9.25
N ASP A 400 -22.67 20.98 9.65
CA ASP A 400 -23.67 19.93 9.94
C ASP A 400 -25.12 20.35 9.62
N ARG A 401 -26.12 19.66 10.18
CA ARG A 401 -27.55 20.01 10.10
C ARG A 401 -27.85 21.49 10.38
N LYS A 402 -27.09 22.18 11.22
CA LYS A 402 -27.36 23.59 11.53
C LYS A 402 -27.00 24.51 10.38
N ASP A 403 -26.00 24.14 9.58
CA ASP A 403 -25.65 24.82 8.34
C ASP A 403 -26.56 24.41 7.19
N LYS A 404 -26.86 23.11 7.10
CA LYS A 404 -27.71 22.53 6.06
C LYS A 404 -28.74 21.55 6.65
N PRO A 405 -29.93 22.05 7.06
CA PRO A 405 -30.91 21.24 7.80
C PRO A 405 -31.46 20.05 7.02
N LYS A 406 -31.65 20.23 5.72
CA LYS A 406 -32.25 19.24 4.83
C LYS A 406 -31.53 19.19 3.49
N VAL A 407 -31.64 18.04 2.85
CA VAL A 407 -31.08 17.75 1.53
C VAL A 407 -32.12 17.04 0.68
N THR A 408 -32.11 17.32 -0.62
CA THR A 408 -32.87 16.59 -1.64
C THR A 408 -31.86 15.93 -2.56
N TYR A 409 -32.05 14.66 -2.89
CA TYR A 409 -31.13 13.94 -3.75
C TYR A 409 -31.71 13.81 -5.15
N GLU A 410 -30.96 14.28 -6.14
CA GLU A 410 -31.32 14.08 -7.53
C GLU A 410 -31.44 12.58 -7.83
N GLY A 411 -32.54 12.18 -8.49
CA GLY A 411 -32.83 10.77 -8.82
C GLY A 411 -33.52 9.95 -7.73
N PHE A 412 -33.77 10.50 -6.53
CA PHE A 412 -34.44 9.78 -5.43
C PHE A 412 -35.82 10.36 -5.05
N GLY A 413 -36.44 11.08 -5.99
CA GLY A 413 -37.75 11.70 -5.80
C GLY A 413 -37.70 13.10 -5.18
N PRO A 414 -38.86 13.72 -4.91
CA PRO A 414 -38.96 15.09 -4.43
C PRO A 414 -38.71 15.23 -2.91
N ASP A 415 -38.56 14.10 -2.21
CA ASP A 415 -38.45 14.08 -0.76
C ASP A 415 -37.19 14.80 -0.27
N SER A 416 -37.36 15.63 0.76
CA SER A 416 -36.24 16.21 1.51
C SER A 416 -35.92 15.32 2.71
N TYR A 417 -34.64 15.13 3.00
CA TYR A 417 -34.13 14.32 4.11
C TYR A 417 -33.40 15.19 5.10
N VAL A 418 -33.58 14.91 6.39
CA VAL A 418 -32.89 15.62 7.47
C VAL A 418 -31.43 15.18 7.50
N LEU A 419 -30.49 16.13 7.40
CA LEU A 419 -29.06 15.84 7.51
C LEU A 419 -28.71 15.47 8.95
N ASP A 420 -27.63 14.74 9.20
CA ASP A 420 -27.19 14.44 10.57
C ASP A 420 -26.55 15.66 11.25
N GLU A 421 -26.46 15.62 12.58
CA GLU A 421 -25.76 16.65 13.37
C GLU A 421 -24.40 16.18 13.89
N VAL A 422 -23.50 17.11 14.21
CA VAL A 422 -22.26 16.80 14.93
C VAL A 422 -22.52 16.88 16.42
N ARG A 423 -22.35 15.74 17.11
CA ARG A 423 -22.42 15.67 18.57
C ARG A 423 -21.03 15.77 19.16
N TYR A 424 -20.74 16.86 19.85
CA TYR A 424 -19.43 17.11 20.46
C TYR A 424 -19.46 17.10 22.01
N THR A 425 -20.62 16.91 22.63
CA THR A 425 -20.78 16.92 24.09
C THR A 425 -20.91 15.51 24.67
N PRO A 426 -20.25 15.19 25.81
CA PRO A 426 -19.31 16.04 26.54
C PRO A 426 -17.96 16.13 25.81
N TRP A 427 -17.29 17.30 25.82
CA TRP A 427 -15.89 17.42 25.39
C TRP A 427 -14.94 17.31 26.59
N LEU A 428 -13.65 17.10 26.33
CA LEU A 428 -12.63 17.07 27.38
C LEU A 428 -12.15 18.48 27.73
N LYS A 429 -11.98 18.77 29.02
CA LYS A 429 -11.53 20.09 29.51
C LYS A 429 -10.01 20.27 29.49
N SER A 430 -9.27 19.19 29.32
CA SER A 430 -7.81 19.18 29.31
C SER A 430 -7.30 18.27 28.20
N PRO A 431 -6.05 18.49 27.73
CA PRO A 431 -5.43 17.63 26.73
C PRO A 431 -5.43 16.17 27.14
N VAL A 432 -5.69 15.30 26.17
CA VAL A 432 -5.45 13.87 26.32
C VAL A 432 -3.94 13.66 26.37
N LYS A 433 -3.47 12.90 27.35
CA LYS A 433 -2.07 12.50 27.49
C LYS A 433 -1.77 11.37 26.50
N ASP A 434 -0.49 11.22 26.14
CA ASP A 434 -0.01 10.11 25.31
C ASP A 434 -0.70 10.01 23.93
N VAL A 435 -1.06 11.14 23.33
CA VAL A 435 -1.54 11.19 21.94
C VAL A 435 -0.38 11.27 20.94
N GLY A 436 -0.64 10.81 19.71
CA GLY A 436 0.38 10.79 18.66
C GLY A 436 1.43 9.71 18.89
N PRO A 437 2.45 9.60 18.03
CA PRO A 437 3.46 8.56 18.13
C PRO A 437 4.18 8.62 19.47
N GLY A 438 4.27 7.48 20.15
CA GLY A 438 5.04 7.40 21.40
C GLY A 438 6.48 7.86 21.19
N LYS A 439 7.07 8.56 22.17
CA LYS A 439 8.52 8.74 22.20
C LYS A 439 9.12 7.34 22.33
N GLY A 440 9.89 6.93 21.32
CA GLY A 440 10.33 5.55 21.10
C GLY A 440 10.76 4.80 22.37
N ARG A 441 10.32 3.54 22.46
CA ARG A 441 10.97 2.52 23.26
C ARG A 441 11.78 1.63 22.35
#